data_AF-A0A356V3Z7-F1
#
_entry.id   AF-A0A356V3Z7-F1
#
_cell.length_a   1.000
_cell.length_b   1.000
_cell.length_c   1.000
_cell.angle_alpha   90.00
_cell.angle_beta   90.00
_cell.angle_gamma   90.00
#
_symmetry.space_group_name_H-M   'P 1'
#
loop_
_entity.id
_entity.type
_entity.pdbx_description
1 polymer ?
#
loop_
_entity_poly.entity_id
_entity_poly.type
_entity_poly.pdbx_seq_one_letter_code
_entity_poly.pdbx_strand_id
1 'polypeptide(L)'
;MSSPANRRRIVSSRHLAEGEGWEASEFEYGLIIAYNAFSRWMQRCMAAAGMPELSALEILVLHNTNHRDREKRLTDISFLLNMEDSHTINYALRKLRNLDLLTSEKRGKEVFYRTSDAGRKLCERYRKIRNQCLIEGIPGTGITGEEFSKIATSLRSLSGHYDQASRAASSL
;
A
#
# COMPACT_ATOMS: atom_id res chain seq x y z
N MET A 1 -0.68 28.18 -36.01
CA MET A 1 -1.00 26.96 -35.24
C MET A 1 0.26 26.55 -34.50
N SER A 2 0.33 26.80 -33.20
CA SER A 2 1.52 26.52 -32.41
C SER A 2 1.63 25.02 -32.16
N SER A 3 2.75 24.41 -32.56
CA SER A 3 3.06 23.00 -32.27
C SER A 3 2.92 22.71 -30.77
N PRO A 4 2.31 21.59 -30.35
CA PRO A 4 2.18 21.19 -28.93
C PRO A 4 3.51 20.75 -28.30
N ALA A 5 4.64 21.22 -28.84
CA ALA A 5 5.99 20.86 -28.44
C ALA A 5 6.57 21.92 -27.50
N ASN A 6 6.03 22.08 -26.29
CA ASN A 6 6.86 22.44 -25.12
C ASN A 6 6.16 22.33 -23.74
N ARG A 7 5.25 21.38 -23.51
CA ARG A 7 4.96 21.02 -22.11
C ARG A 7 6.16 20.22 -21.61
N ARG A 8 6.94 20.79 -20.70
CA ARG A 8 8.09 20.10 -20.10
C ARG A 8 7.57 18.82 -19.44
N ARG A 9 7.91 17.66 -20.03
CA ARG A 9 7.49 16.34 -19.54
C ARG A 9 8.09 16.12 -18.14
N ILE A 10 7.25 15.84 -17.16
CA ILE A 10 7.67 15.55 -15.79
C ILE A 10 7.67 14.02 -15.65
N VAL A 11 8.80 13.39 -16.02
CA VAL A 11 8.93 11.93 -16.07
C VAL A 11 10.23 11.49 -15.40
N SER A 12 10.25 10.28 -14.84
CA SER A 12 11.47 9.66 -14.29
C SER A 12 12.44 9.23 -15.39
N SER A 13 11.91 8.56 -16.41
CA SER A 13 12.67 7.90 -17.47
C SER A 13 12.27 8.47 -18.83
N ARG A 14 13.02 9.45 -19.33
CA ARG A 14 12.69 10.16 -20.58
C ARG A 14 12.51 9.24 -21.80
N HIS A 15 13.29 8.16 -21.88
CA HIS A 15 13.25 7.19 -22.98
C HIS A 15 11.96 6.37 -23.04
N LEU A 16 11.18 6.30 -21.95
CA LEU A 16 9.86 5.64 -21.93
C LEU A 16 8.72 6.58 -22.35
N ALA A 17 8.98 7.89 -22.34
CA ALA A 17 7.98 8.92 -22.59
C ALA A 17 8.05 9.42 -24.05
N GLU A 18 8.12 8.50 -25.02
CA GLU A 18 8.15 8.79 -26.46
C GLU A 18 6.88 8.27 -27.14
N GLY A 19 6.39 8.99 -28.16
CA GLY A 19 5.20 8.58 -28.92
C GLY A 19 3.85 8.88 -28.24
N GLU A 20 2.83 8.18 -28.72
CA GLU A 20 1.46 8.25 -28.21
C GLU A 20 1.36 7.55 -26.83
N GLY A 21 0.65 8.17 -25.88
CA GLY A 21 0.48 7.61 -24.53
C GLY A 21 1.62 7.90 -23.54
N TRP A 22 2.55 8.81 -23.88
CA TRP A 22 3.67 9.20 -23.01
C TRP A 22 3.23 9.70 -21.62
N GLU A 23 1.98 10.16 -21.47
CA GLU A 23 1.37 10.58 -20.20
C GLU A 23 1.36 9.46 -19.15
N ALA A 24 1.37 8.18 -19.58
CA ALA A 24 1.52 7.05 -18.67
C ALA A 24 2.84 7.11 -17.89
N SER A 25 3.94 7.54 -18.51
CA SER A 25 5.23 7.71 -17.85
C SER A 25 5.24 8.85 -16.81
N GLU A 26 4.43 9.89 -17.03
CA GLU A 26 4.24 10.96 -16.05
C GLU A 26 3.45 10.44 -14.83
N PHE A 27 2.40 9.66 -15.08
CA PHE A 27 1.66 8.99 -14.01
C PHE A 27 2.54 8.03 -13.21
N GLU A 28 3.33 7.17 -13.87
CA GLU A 28 4.24 6.23 -13.25
C GLU A 28 5.29 6.93 -12.37
N TYR A 29 5.79 8.08 -12.83
CA TYR A 29 6.69 8.88 -12.02
C TYR A 29 6.02 9.40 -10.75
N GLY A 30 4.78 9.89 -10.87
CA GLY A 30 3.95 10.26 -9.73
C GLY A 30 3.73 9.09 -8.75
N LEU A 31 3.43 7.90 -9.28
CA LEU A 31 3.25 6.68 -8.50
C LEU A 31 4.51 6.30 -7.71
N ILE A 32 5.69 6.37 -8.34
CA ILE A 32 6.97 6.07 -7.68
C ILE A 32 7.22 7.01 -6.50
N ILE A 33 7.06 8.32 -6.69
CA ILE A 33 7.29 9.30 -5.62
C ILE A 33 6.25 9.11 -4.51
N ALA A 34 4.97 8.95 -4.87
CA ALA A 34 3.89 8.75 -3.93
C ALA A 34 4.07 7.47 -3.11
N TYR A 35 4.44 6.36 -3.74
CA TYR A 35 4.74 5.09 -3.07
C TYR A 35 5.88 5.23 -2.05
N ASN A 36 6.97 5.88 -2.46
CA ASN A 36 8.12 6.10 -1.58
C ASN A 36 7.77 7.01 -0.40
N ALA A 37 7.01 8.08 -0.62
CA ALA A 37 6.54 8.97 0.43
C ALA A 37 5.57 8.27 1.38
N PHE A 38 4.61 7.50 0.85
CA PHE A 38 3.63 6.75 1.62
C PHE A 38 4.28 5.68 2.48
N SER A 39 5.24 4.93 1.93
CA SER A 39 5.99 3.91 2.66
C SER A 39 6.76 4.49 3.85
N ARG A 40 7.46 5.62 3.63
CA ARG A 40 8.13 6.35 4.73
C ARG A 40 7.12 6.85 5.76
N TRP A 41 6.01 7.43 5.32
CA TRP A 41 4.96 7.92 6.21
C TRP A 41 4.42 6.81 7.12
N MET A 42 4.06 5.64 6.57
CA MET A 42 3.56 4.51 7.35
C MET A 42 4.56 4.09 8.44
N GLN A 43 5.83 3.96 8.10
CA GLN A 43 6.87 3.60 9.07
C GLN A 43 7.04 4.67 10.17
N ARG A 44 7.03 5.96 9.81
CA ARG A 44 7.12 7.04 10.81
C ARG A 44 5.90 7.08 11.73
N CYS A 45 4.70 6.89 11.18
CA CYS A 45 3.47 6.81 11.95
C CYS A 45 3.48 5.60 12.90
N MET A 46 3.98 4.44 12.45
CA MET A 46 4.10 3.24 13.29
C MET A 46 5.18 3.38 14.38
N ALA A 47 6.31 4.00 14.06
CA ALA A 47 7.33 4.34 15.04
C ALA A 47 6.77 5.22 16.15
N ALA A 48 6.02 6.28 15.79
CA ALA A 48 5.33 7.13 16.76
C ALA A 48 4.24 6.38 17.55
N ALA A 49 3.63 5.33 16.99
CA ALA A 49 2.69 4.46 17.69
C ALA A 49 3.36 3.48 18.67
N GLY A 50 4.70 3.47 18.73
CA GLY A 50 5.52 2.70 19.65
C GLY A 50 6.05 1.38 19.09
N MET A 51 6.15 1.23 17.76
CA MET A 51 6.68 0.01 17.13
C MET A 51 7.60 0.34 15.92
N PRO A 52 8.80 0.91 16.16
CA PRO A 52 9.69 1.42 15.10
C PRO A 52 10.31 0.34 14.18
N GLU A 53 10.33 -0.92 14.60
CA GLU A 53 10.96 -2.03 13.89
C GLU A 53 10.11 -2.61 12.74
N LEU A 54 8.85 -2.16 12.59
CA LEU A 54 7.97 -2.68 11.54
C LEU A 54 8.27 -2.05 10.18
N SER A 55 8.43 -2.91 9.18
CA SER A 55 8.50 -2.51 7.78
C SER A 55 7.12 -2.08 7.26
N ALA A 56 7.09 -1.37 6.13
CA ALA A 56 5.83 -0.97 5.49
C ALA A 56 4.93 -2.20 5.18
N LEU A 57 5.53 -3.31 4.75
CA LEU A 57 4.81 -4.56 4.50
C LEU A 57 4.18 -5.13 5.78
N GLU A 58 4.93 -5.20 6.87
CA GLU A 58 4.43 -5.72 8.14
C GLU A 58 3.30 -4.85 8.70
N ILE A 59 3.37 -3.53 8.51
CA ILE A 59 2.30 -2.59 8.87
C ILE A 59 1.03 -2.88 8.05
N LEU A 60 1.16 -3.06 6.74
CA LEU A 60 0.05 -3.40 5.85
C LEU A 60 -0.59 -4.74 6.23
N VAL A 61 0.23 -5.77 6.50
CA VAL A 61 -0.24 -7.09 6.95
C VAL A 61 -0.98 -6.96 8.29
N LEU A 62 -0.44 -6.25 9.27
CA LEU A 62 -1.09 -6.03 10.57
C LEU A 62 -2.45 -5.35 10.41
N HIS A 63 -2.53 -4.26 9.63
CA HIS A 63 -3.78 -3.56 9.39
C HIS A 63 -4.80 -4.44 8.64
N ASN A 64 -4.35 -5.20 7.65
CA ASN A 64 -5.20 -6.14 6.92
C ASN A 64 -5.75 -7.21 7.86
N THR A 65 -4.91 -7.83 8.70
CA THR A 65 -5.35 -8.82 9.69
C THR A 65 -6.35 -8.21 10.68
N ASN A 66 -6.15 -6.97 11.12
CA ASN A 66 -7.02 -6.28 12.07
C ASN A 66 -8.40 -5.91 11.48
N HIS A 67 -8.51 -5.80 10.16
CA HIS A 67 -9.74 -5.40 9.49
C HIS A 67 -10.92 -6.37 9.76
N ARG A 68 -12.05 -5.83 10.21
CA ARG A 68 -13.33 -6.54 10.50
C ARG A 68 -13.29 -7.60 11.60
N ASP A 69 -12.26 -7.63 12.44
CA ASP A 69 -12.11 -8.58 13.57
C ASP A 69 -12.38 -10.06 13.21
N ARG A 70 -12.05 -10.43 11.97
CA ARG A 70 -12.14 -11.79 11.44
C ARG A 70 -10.75 -12.34 11.20
N GLU A 71 -10.61 -13.63 11.48
CA GLU A 71 -9.43 -14.40 11.13
C GLU A 71 -9.22 -14.46 9.61
N LYS A 72 -7.96 -14.55 9.19
CA LYS A 72 -7.56 -14.56 7.77
C LYS A 72 -6.49 -15.60 7.52
N ARG A 73 -6.50 -16.21 6.35
CA ARG A 73 -5.40 -17.07 5.89
C ARG A 73 -4.36 -16.23 5.18
N LEU A 74 -3.17 -16.81 5.01
CA LEU A 74 -2.09 -16.20 4.24
C LEU A 74 -2.57 -15.83 2.82
N THR A 75 -3.31 -16.73 2.17
CA THR A 75 -3.84 -16.52 0.81
C THR A 75 -4.81 -15.35 0.73
N ASP A 76 -5.68 -15.20 1.73
CA ASP A 76 -6.63 -14.09 1.79
C ASP A 76 -5.89 -12.74 1.94
N ILE A 77 -4.80 -12.70 2.72
CA ILE A 77 -3.97 -11.51 2.92
C ILE A 77 -3.19 -11.18 1.64
N SER A 78 -2.52 -12.17 1.02
CA SER A 78 -1.81 -12.01 -0.24
C SER A 78 -2.72 -11.45 -1.34
N PHE A 79 -3.93 -12.01 -1.45
CA PHE A 79 -4.93 -11.56 -2.42
C PHE A 79 -5.35 -10.11 -2.18
N LEU A 80 -5.70 -9.76 -0.94
CA LEU A 80 -6.17 -8.40 -0.61
C LEU A 80 -5.09 -7.32 -0.75
N LEU A 81 -3.82 -7.68 -0.57
CA LEU A 81 -2.69 -6.77 -0.73
C LEU A 81 -2.15 -6.72 -2.17
N ASN A 82 -2.74 -7.49 -3.09
CA ASN A 82 -2.25 -7.67 -4.47
C ASN A 82 -0.75 -8.05 -4.51
N MET A 83 -0.35 -9.04 -3.70
CA MET A 83 1.03 -9.50 -3.60
C MET A 83 1.17 -10.97 -3.98
N GLU A 84 1.97 -11.24 -5.02
CA GLU A 84 2.22 -12.60 -5.52
C GLU A 84 3.19 -13.39 -4.63
N ASP A 85 4.20 -12.73 -4.07
CA ASP A 85 5.21 -13.38 -3.23
C ASP A 85 4.65 -13.69 -1.83
N SER A 86 4.06 -14.88 -1.71
CA SER A 86 3.56 -15.44 -0.45
C SER A 86 4.63 -15.60 0.64
N HIS A 87 5.93 -15.72 0.30
CA HIS A 87 6.99 -15.90 1.28
C HIS A 87 7.24 -14.64 2.10
N THR A 88 7.17 -13.46 1.46
CA THR A 88 7.30 -12.18 2.17
C THR A 88 6.15 -11.92 3.14
N ILE A 89 4.92 -12.27 2.73
CA ILE A 89 3.74 -12.21 3.60
C ILE A 89 3.88 -13.19 4.78
N ASN A 90 4.34 -14.42 4.53
CA ASN A 90 4.59 -15.39 5.59
C ASN A 90 5.64 -14.88 6.59
N TYR A 91 6.72 -14.27 6.10
CA TYR A 91 7.74 -13.67 6.95
C TYR A 91 7.16 -12.56 7.83
N ALA A 92 6.36 -11.66 7.25
CA ALA A 92 5.68 -10.60 7.99
C ALA A 92 4.74 -11.18 9.07
N LEU A 93 3.93 -12.18 8.73
CA LEU A 93 3.04 -12.87 9.67
C LEU A 93 3.81 -13.51 10.83
N ARG A 94 4.93 -14.19 10.52
CA ARG A 94 5.80 -14.78 11.54
C ARG A 94 6.39 -13.71 12.46
N LYS A 95 6.89 -12.60 11.92
CA LYS A 95 7.46 -11.52 12.74
C LYS A 95 6.39 -10.86 13.63
N LEU A 96 5.21 -10.57 13.08
CA LEU A 96 4.12 -9.98 13.85
C LEU A 96 3.63 -10.90 14.98
N ARG A 97 3.66 -12.23 14.79
CA ARG A 97 3.41 -13.19 15.86
C ARG A 97 4.49 -13.18 16.93
N ASN A 98 5.77 -13.11 16.54
CA ASN A 98 6.88 -13.05 17.48
C ASN A 98 6.89 -11.76 18.32
N LEU A 99 6.24 -10.70 17.82
CA LEU A 99 6.01 -9.44 18.54
C LEU A 99 4.68 -9.42 19.31
N ASP A 100 4.00 -10.56 19.44
CA ASP A 100 2.70 -10.72 20.10
C ASP A 100 1.57 -9.82 19.53
N LEU A 101 1.72 -9.33 18.30
CA LEU A 101 0.72 -8.48 17.63
C LEU A 101 -0.37 -9.30 16.94
N LEU A 102 -0.06 -10.55 16.60
CA LEU A 102 -1.00 -11.51 16.01
C LEU A 102 -1.00 -12.82 16.80
N THR A 103 -2.15 -13.47 16.83
CA THR A 103 -2.29 -14.88 17.20
C THR A 103 -2.53 -15.72 15.95
N SER A 104 -2.27 -17.02 16.04
CA SER A 104 -2.58 -17.95 14.95
C SER A 104 -3.17 -19.25 15.47
N GLU A 105 -4.06 -19.83 14.69
CA GLU A 105 -4.65 -21.13 14.94
C GLU A 105 -4.47 -22.02 13.72
N LYS A 106 -3.97 -23.24 13.91
CA LYS A 106 -3.86 -24.22 12.84
C LYS A 106 -5.13 -25.08 12.81
N ARG A 107 -5.81 -25.12 11.66
CA ARG A 107 -6.99 -25.96 11.44
C ARG A 107 -6.75 -26.85 10.23
N GLY A 108 -6.49 -28.13 10.49
CA GLY A 108 -6.07 -29.08 9.46
C GLY A 108 -4.75 -28.65 8.81
N LYS A 109 -4.80 -28.37 7.49
CA LYS A 109 -3.65 -27.91 6.71
C LYS A 109 -3.52 -26.39 6.64
N GLU A 110 -4.52 -25.64 7.09
CA GLU A 110 -4.55 -24.17 6.99
C GLU A 110 -4.17 -23.52 8.33
N VAL A 111 -3.61 -22.31 8.23
CA VAL A 111 -3.30 -21.44 9.39
C VAL A 111 -4.13 -20.18 9.29
N PHE A 112 -4.86 -19.89 10.35
CA PHE A 112 -5.70 -18.71 10.50
C PHE A 112 -5.00 -17.72 11.43
N TYR A 113 -4.92 -16.47 11.02
CA TYR A 113 -4.30 -15.38 11.77
C TYR A 113 -5.35 -14.40 12.25
N ARG A 114 -5.22 -13.94 13.50
CA ARG A 114 -6.07 -12.93 14.10
C ARG A 114 -5.21 -11.90 14.81
N THR A 115 -5.66 -10.64 14.83
CA THR A 115 -4.97 -9.60 15.61
C THR A 115 -5.17 -9.82 17.10
N SER A 116 -4.09 -9.73 17.88
CA SER A 116 -4.14 -9.83 19.33
C SER A 116 -4.70 -8.54 19.95
N ASP A 117 -4.94 -8.53 21.27
CA ASP A 117 -5.29 -7.29 21.98
C ASP A 117 -4.17 -6.24 21.89
N ALA A 118 -2.90 -6.67 21.95
CA ALA A 118 -1.76 -5.79 21.78
C ALA A 118 -1.71 -5.19 20.37
N GLY A 119 -1.95 -6.01 19.34
CA GLY A 119 -2.04 -5.57 17.95
C GLY A 119 -3.19 -4.59 17.71
N ARG A 120 -4.37 -4.85 18.29
CA ARG A 120 -5.53 -3.94 18.23
C ARG A 120 -5.20 -2.58 18.85
N LYS A 121 -4.61 -2.59 20.06
CA LYS A 121 -4.18 -1.36 20.76
C LYS A 121 -3.14 -0.59 19.95
N LEU A 122 -2.20 -1.28 19.31
CA LEU A 122 -1.21 -0.64 18.43
C LEU A 122 -1.86 0.01 17.20
N CYS A 123 -2.79 -0.70 16.53
CA CYS A 123 -3.55 -0.15 15.40
C CYS A 123 -4.36 1.09 15.80
N GLU A 124 -4.93 1.09 17.02
CA GLU A 124 -5.67 2.23 17.54
C GLU A 124 -4.76 3.44 17.83
N ARG A 125 -3.56 3.22 18.40
CA ARG A 125 -2.57 4.30 18.55
C ARG A 125 -2.13 4.86 17.20
N TYR A 126 -1.85 3.99 16.23
CA TYR A 126 -1.54 4.37 14.86
C TYR A 126 -2.65 5.24 14.26
N ARG A 127 -3.92 4.85 14.44
CA ARG A 127 -5.09 5.63 13.97
C ARG A 127 -5.11 7.04 14.56
N LYS A 128 -4.87 7.19 15.87
CA LYS A 128 -4.84 8.50 16.55
C LYS A 128 -3.74 9.40 15.99
N ILE A 129 -2.53 8.88 15.84
CA ILE A 129 -1.39 9.64 15.28
C ILE A 129 -1.66 10.00 13.82
N ARG A 130 -2.19 9.06 13.02
CA ARG A 130 -2.57 9.34 11.63
C ARG A 130 -3.60 10.46 11.53
N ASN A 131 -4.57 10.48 12.43
CA ASN A 131 -5.57 11.54 12.44
C ASN A 131 -4.94 12.91 12.69
N GLN A 132 -4.14 13.01 13.75
CA GLN A 132 -3.48 14.26 14.17
C GLN A 132 -2.47 14.77 13.14
N CYS A 133 -1.64 13.89 12.59
CA CYS A 133 -0.50 14.29 11.78
C CYS A 133 -0.78 14.34 10.28
N LEU A 134 -1.79 13.60 9.77
CA LEU A 134 -2.10 13.55 8.34
C LEU A 134 -3.52 14.05 8.05
N ILE A 135 -4.55 13.48 8.70
CA ILE A 135 -5.94 13.77 8.32
C ILE A 135 -6.34 15.22 8.62
N GLU A 136 -5.96 15.74 9.78
CA GLU A 136 -6.23 17.14 10.15
C GLU A 136 -5.55 18.15 9.20
N GLY A 137 -4.44 17.75 8.56
CA GLY A 137 -3.73 18.58 7.57
C GLY A 137 -4.27 18.50 6.15
N ILE A 138 -5.11 17.50 5.82
CA ILE A 138 -5.63 17.30 4.45
C ILE A 138 -6.39 18.52 3.91
N PRO A 139 -7.28 19.20 4.67
CA PRO A 139 -7.99 20.38 4.16
C PRO A 139 -7.06 21.49 3.65
N GLY A 140 -5.86 21.63 4.23
CA GLY A 140 -4.86 22.62 3.83
C GLY A 140 -4.14 22.30 2.50
N THR A 141 -4.33 21.10 1.94
CA THR A 141 -3.69 20.70 0.67
C THR A 141 -4.41 21.22 -0.57
N GLY A 142 -5.65 21.72 -0.41
CA GLY A 142 -6.52 22.09 -1.53
C GLY A 142 -7.15 20.90 -2.27
N ILE A 143 -6.84 19.65 -1.90
CA ILE A 143 -7.44 18.45 -2.47
C ILE A 143 -8.71 18.09 -1.70
N THR A 144 -9.83 18.04 -2.41
CA THR A 144 -11.13 17.66 -1.84
C THR A 144 -11.25 16.15 -1.61
N GLY A 145 -12.17 15.74 -0.73
CA GLY A 145 -12.45 14.32 -0.52
C GLY A 145 -12.98 13.60 -1.78
N GLU A 146 -13.66 14.32 -2.67
CA GLU A 146 -14.11 13.80 -3.97
C GLU A 146 -12.93 13.54 -4.90
N GLU A 147 -11.97 14.48 -4.98
CA GLU A 147 -10.75 14.30 -5.77
C GLU A 147 -9.91 13.13 -5.26
N PHE A 148 -9.75 12.99 -3.94
CA PHE A 148 -9.12 11.79 -3.36
C PHE A 148 -9.84 10.51 -3.80
N SER A 149 -11.17 10.50 -3.82
CA SER A 149 -11.96 9.34 -4.24
C SER A 149 -11.77 9.01 -5.72
N LYS A 150 -11.64 10.04 -6.58
CA LYS A 150 -11.34 9.88 -8.01
C LYS A 150 -9.94 9.31 -8.20
N ILE A 151 -8.92 9.89 -7.55
CA ILE A 151 -7.53 9.42 -7.60
C ILE A 151 -7.44 7.96 -7.14
N ALA A 152 -8.12 7.61 -6.04
CA ALA A 152 -8.15 6.23 -5.54
C ALA A 152 -8.77 5.24 -6.53
N THR A 153 -9.78 5.67 -7.28
CA THR A 153 -10.38 4.84 -8.35
C THR A 153 -9.41 4.65 -9.50
N SER A 154 -8.76 5.72 -9.97
CA SER A 154 -7.73 5.64 -11.02
C SER A 154 -6.58 4.72 -10.65
N LEU A 155 -6.08 4.80 -9.40
CA LEU A 155 -5.01 3.91 -8.90
C LEU A 155 -5.43 2.43 -8.94
N ARG A 156 -6.65 2.10 -8.51
CA ARG A 156 -7.16 0.72 -8.58
C ARG A 156 -7.34 0.24 -10.01
N SER A 157 -7.87 1.07 -10.89
CA SER A 157 -8.03 0.74 -12.31
C SER A 157 -6.67 0.49 -12.98
N LEU A 158 -5.68 1.34 -12.72
CA LEU A 158 -4.33 1.18 -13.29
C LEU A 158 -3.60 -0.04 -12.73
N SER A 159 -3.78 -0.38 -11.45
CA SER A 159 -3.27 -1.63 -10.88
C SER A 159 -3.71 -2.85 -11.71
N GLY A 160 -5.00 -2.94 -12.06
CA GLY A 160 -5.50 -4.05 -12.88
C GLY A 160 -5.00 -4.05 -14.33
N HIS A 161 -4.60 -2.89 -14.87
CA HIS A 161 -3.94 -2.80 -16.17
C HIS A 161 -2.50 -3.29 -16.09
N TYR A 162 -1.77 -2.94 -15.03
CA TYR A 162 -0.43 -3.46 -14.79
C TYR A 162 -0.42 -4.98 -14.67
N ASP A 163 -1.38 -5.57 -13.94
CA ASP A 163 -1.48 -7.04 -13.84
C ASP A 163 -1.67 -7.70 -15.21
N GLN A 164 -2.46 -7.08 -16.10
CA GLN A 164 -2.64 -7.57 -17.47
C GLN A 164 -1.37 -7.41 -18.31
N ALA A 165 -0.72 -6.25 -18.23
CA ALA A 165 0.52 -5.96 -18.94
C ALA A 165 1.65 -6.90 -18.50
N SER A 166 1.78 -7.16 -17.20
CA SER A 166 2.75 -8.12 -16.64
C SER A 166 2.51 -9.53 -17.15
N ARG A 167 1.26 -10.00 -17.22
CA ARG A 167 0.94 -11.31 -17.80
C ARG A 167 1.30 -11.40 -19.28
N ALA A 168 1.00 -10.35 -20.05
CA ALA A 168 1.37 -10.30 -21.46
C ALA A 168 2.90 -10.31 -21.63
N ALA A 169 3.63 -9.54 -20.82
CA ALA A 169 5.08 -9.50 -20.85
C ALA A 169 5.73 -10.85 -20.51
N SER A 170 5.20 -11.60 -19.54
CA SER A 170 5.71 -12.94 -19.19
C SER A 170 5.47 -14.01 -20.28
N SER A 171 4.64 -13.72 -21.28
CA SER A 171 4.37 -14.62 -22.41
C SER A 171 5.23 -14.35 -23.65
N LEU A 172 6.07 -13.32 -23.61
CA LEU A 172 7.06 -12.98 -24.64
C LEU A 172 8.37 -13.75 -24.39
#